data_AF-A0A954JQK5-F1
#
_entry.id   AF-A0A954JQK5-F1
#
_cell.length_a   1.000
_cell.length_b   1.000
_cell.length_c   1.000
_cell.angle_alpha   90.00
_cell.angle_beta   90.00
_cell.angle_gamma   90.00
#
_symmetry.space_group_name_H-M   'P 1'
#
loop_
_entity.id
_entity.type
_entity.pdbx_description
1 polymer ?
#
loop_
_entity_poly.entity_id
_entity_poly.type
_entity_poly.pdbx_seq_one_letter_code
_entity_poly.pdbx_strand_id
1 'polypeptide(L)'
;MSKTLVIVESPTKARTLKKYLGSDYIVESSVGHIRDLPANASEVPAKLKGEAWSRLGVNVDEDFQPLYIIRPDKRAKIKELKDALAQVDRLLLATDEDREGEAISWHLLEVLKPKVKVERMVFHEITKSAILEATQNTREVDLNMVEAQESRRVIDRLYGYEISPTLWRKVRPKLSAGRVQSVAVRMLVDRERARMRFQEAEYWDLQATFETQEGRDFDARLTTVDGVRVAAGKDFDPDTGRLVAGKKVVHLDKESSNLLRQALEKGDFQVISAEEKPFTKKPAAPFTTSTLQQEGGRKLRFEAKRTMRAAQRLYENGFITYM
;
A
#
# COMPACT_ATOMS: atom_id res chain seq x y z
N MET A 1 -20.70 3.41 40.34
CA MET A 1 -21.12 2.99 38.99
C MET A 1 -20.04 2.11 38.41
N SER A 2 -20.45 1.07 37.70
CA SER A 2 -19.59 0.17 36.94
C SER A 2 -18.75 0.95 35.93
N LYS A 3 -17.42 0.78 35.95
CA LYS A 3 -16.53 1.36 34.93
C LYS A 3 -16.40 0.39 33.75
N THR A 4 -16.14 0.92 32.56
CA THR A 4 -15.86 0.14 31.33
C THR A 4 -14.40 0.33 30.91
N LEU A 5 -13.68 -0.76 30.64
CA LEU A 5 -12.34 -0.71 30.05
C LEU A 5 -12.45 -0.68 28.52
N VAL A 6 -11.74 0.23 27.86
CA VAL A 6 -11.63 0.33 26.40
C VAL A 6 -10.18 0.11 26.01
N ILE A 7 -9.89 -0.85 25.13
CA ILE A 7 -8.54 -1.12 24.65
C ILE A 7 -8.42 -0.76 23.16
N VAL A 8 -7.43 0.06 22.82
CA VAL A 8 -7.09 0.47 21.44
C VAL A 8 -5.65 0.12 21.07
N GLU A 9 -5.25 0.19 19.79
CA GLU A 9 -3.87 -0.16 19.41
C GLU A 9 -2.82 0.83 19.88
N SER A 10 -3.11 2.14 19.85
CA SER A 10 -2.08 3.17 20.02
C SER A 10 -2.33 4.15 21.17
N PRO A 11 -1.27 4.67 21.82
CA PRO A 11 -1.42 5.65 22.89
C PRO A 11 -2.08 6.96 22.43
N THR A 12 -1.88 7.36 21.18
CA THR A 12 -2.53 8.56 20.62
C THR A 12 -4.03 8.36 20.56
N LYS A 13 -4.48 7.22 19.99
CA LYS A 13 -5.89 6.85 19.91
C LYS A 13 -6.53 6.80 21.30
N ALA A 14 -5.83 6.24 22.29
CA ALA A 14 -6.32 6.17 23.67
C ALA A 14 -6.54 7.57 24.27
N ARG A 15 -5.58 8.49 24.08
CA ARG A 15 -5.71 9.89 24.52
C ARG A 15 -6.86 10.61 23.81
N THR A 16 -7.06 10.38 22.52
CA THR A 16 -8.15 11.01 21.76
C THR A 16 -9.51 10.50 22.21
N LEU A 17 -9.70 9.17 22.33
CA LEU A 17 -10.95 8.58 22.82
C LEU A 17 -11.29 9.03 24.24
N LYS A 18 -10.29 9.16 25.13
CA LYS A 18 -10.48 9.66 26.50
C LYS A 18 -11.03 11.10 26.56
N LYS A 19 -10.88 11.91 25.50
CA LYS A 19 -11.50 13.25 25.43
C LYS A 19 -13.00 13.19 25.12
N TYR A 20 -13.45 12.13 24.45
CA TYR A 20 -14.83 11.96 24.01
C TYR A 20 -15.62 11.08 24.97
N LEU A 21 -14.96 10.09 25.57
CA LEU A 21 -15.49 9.20 26.58
C LEU A 21 -15.34 9.84 27.96
N GLY A 22 -16.40 9.81 28.77
CA GLY A 22 -16.44 10.42 30.10
C GLY A 22 -15.70 9.62 31.18
N SER A 23 -15.88 10.01 32.44
CA SER A 23 -15.24 9.41 33.62
C SER A 23 -15.58 7.94 33.87
N ASP A 24 -16.62 7.42 33.21
CA ASP A 24 -17.07 6.04 33.34
C ASP A 24 -16.21 5.05 32.52
N TYR A 25 -15.28 5.57 31.70
CA TYR A 25 -14.41 4.76 30.85
C TYR A 25 -12.94 4.86 31.29
N ILE A 26 -12.29 3.69 31.38
CA ILE A 26 -10.84 3.56 31.46
C ILE A 26 -10.36 3.24 30.05
N VAL A 27 -9.57 4.12 29.41
CA VAL A 27 -9.11 3.92 28.03
C VAL A 27 -7.61 3.64 28.03
N GLU A 28 -7.23 2.44 27.60
CA GLU A 28 -5.86 1.93 27.57
C GLU A 28 -5.42 1.51 26.16
N SER A 29 -4.11 1.43 25.95
CA SER A 29 -3.53 1.00 24.66
C SER A 29 -2.76 -0.32 24.80
N SER A 30 -2.99 -1.25 23.87
CA SER A 30 -2.21 -2.50 23.76
C SER A 30 -0.80 -2.27 23.21
N VAL A 31 -0.56 -1.12 22.59
CA VAL A 31 0.67 -0.77 21.84
C VAL A 31 0.89 -1.76 20.69
N GLY A 32 -0.16 -1.99 19.89
CA GLY A 32 -0.20 -2.93 18.77
C GLY A 32 -0.37 -4.39 19.19
N HIS A 33 0.20 -5.31 18.41
CA HIS A 33 0.18 -6.75 18.65
C HIS A 33 0.88 -7.13 19.97
N ILE A 34 0.20 -7.94 20.80
CA ILE A 34 0.70 -8.44 22.09
C ILE A 34 1.29 -9.85 22.01
N ARG A 35 0.90 -10.62 20.98
CA ARG A 35 1.43 -11.94 20.65
C ARG A 35 1.94 -11.95 19.23
N ASP A 36 2.86 -12.87 18.95
CA ASP A 36 3.25 -13.26 17.59
C ASP A 36 3.79 -14.70 17.63
N LEU A 37 4.04 -15.28 16.47
CA LEU A 37 4.81 -16.52 16.32
C LEU A 37 6.28 -16.28 16.73
N PRO A 38 6.99 -17.26 17.33
CA PRO A 38 8.39 -17.14 17.73
C PRO A 38 9.27 -16.58 16.61
N ALA A 39 10.04 -15.54 16.90
CA ALA A 39 10.97 -14.97 15.94
C ALA A 39 12.26 -15.79 15.83
N ASN A 40 12.62 -16.50 16.90
CA ASN A 40 13.83 -17.30 17.00
C ASN A 40 13.65 -18.43 18.04
N ALA A 41 14.61 -19.36 18.10
CA ALA A 41 14.52 -20.55 18.95
C ALA A 41 14.53 -20.24 20.46
N SER A 42 15.03 -19.08 20.91
CA SER A 42 15.08 -18.75 22.34
C SER A 42 13.69 -18.37 22.89
N GLU A 43 12.80 -17.92 22.02
CA GLU A 43 11.43 -17.54 22.35
C GLU A 43 10.46 -18.72 22.45
N VAL A 44 10.86 -19.91 21.98
CA VAL A 44 10.05 -21.13 22.08
C VAL A 44 9.93 -21.56 23.55
N PRO A 45 8.71 -21.81 24.07
CA PRO A 45 8.52 -22.28 25.44
C PRO A 45 9.26 -23.59 25.72
N ALA A 46 9.84 -23.74 26.92
CA ALA A 46 10.67 -24.90 27.28
C ALA A 46 9.96 -26.25 27.04
N LYS A 47 8.65 -26.33 27.28
CA LYS A 47 7.83 -27.53 27.07
C LYS A 47 7.74 -27.96 25.59
N LEU A 48 7.90 -27.03 24.65
CA LEU A 48 7.75 -27.27 23.22
C LEU A 48 9.09 -27.26 22.47
N LYS A 49 10.22 -26.98 23.13
CA LYS A 49 11.54 -26.93 22.48
C LYS A 49 11.99 -28.24 21.83
N GLY A 50 11.44 -29.37 22.27
CA GLY A 50 11.71 -30.69 21.68
C GLY A 50 10.92 -30.97 20.40
N GLU A 51 9.86 -30.21 20.14
CA GLU A 51 9.00 -30.41 18.98
C GLU A 51 9.65 -29.84 17.71
N ALA A 52 9.71 -30.62 16.64
CA ALA A 52 10.38 -30.22 15.39
C ALA A 52 9.75 -28.96 14.76
N TRP A 53 8.43 -28.81 14.88
CA TRP A 53 7.66 -27.70 14.33
C TRP A 53 7.76 -26.42 15.18
N SER A 54 8.22 -26.51 16.43
CA SER A 54 8.19 -25.38 17.39
C SER A 54 9.02 -24.17 16.93
N ARG A 55 10.13 -24.42 16.20
CA ARG A 55 10.95 -23.35 15.63
C ARG A 55 10.24 -22.63 14.48
N LEU A 56 9.50 -23.38 13.65
CA LEU A 56 8.62 -22.80 12.63
C LEU A 56 7.47 -22.03 13.29
N GLY A 57 7.01 -22.49 14.45
CA GLY A 57 5.92 -21.90 15.21
C GLY A 57 4.54 -22.21 14.61
N VAL A 58 4.46 -23.18 13.70
CA VAL A 58 3.22 -23.64 13.06
C VAL A 58 3.31 -25.17 12.99
N ASN A 59 2.36 -25.88 13.59
CA ASN A 59 2.28 -27.32 13.51
C ASN A 59 1.53 -27.73 12.22
N VAL A 60 2.27 -28.03 11.16
CA VAL A 60 1.69 -28.38 9.85
C VAL A 60 1.00 -29.75 9.84
N ASP A 61 1.29 -30.60 10.82
CA ASP A 61 0.72 -31.94 10.95
C ASP A 61 -0.58 -31.95 11.80
N GLU A 62 -0.86 -30.85 12.50
CA GLU A 62 -2.06 -30.65 13.32
C GLU A 62 -2.79 -29.37 12.89
N ASP A 63 -3.45 -29.42 11.74
CA ASP A 63 -4.31 -28.36 11.19
C ASP A 63 -3.68 -26.96 11.20
N PHE A 64 -2.36 -26.88 10.97
CA PHE A 64 -1.59 -25.63 10.95
C PHE A 64 -1.63 -24.84 12.27
N GLN A 65 -1.80 -25.53 13.42
CA GLN A 65 -1.93 -24.87 14.71
C GLN A 65 -0.75 -23.92 15.00
N PRO A 66 -1.00 -22.61 15.20
CA PRO A 66 0.05 -21.65 15.46
C PRO A 66 0.49 -21.65 16.94
N LEU A 67 1.80 -21.58 17.16
CA LEU A 67 2.37 -21.28 18.48
C LEU A 67 2.46 -19.77 18.66
N TYR A 68 1.43 -19.18 19.26
CA TYR A 68 1.50 -17.78 19.67
C TYR A 68 2.18 -17.62 21.02
N ILE A 69 3.19 -16.76 21.06
CA ILE A 69 3.89 -16.38 22.29
C ILE A 69 3.64 -14.91 22.62
N ILE A 70 3.62 -14.60 23.91
CA ILE A 70 3.62 -13.20 24.37
C ILE A 70 4.99 -12.60 24.10
N ARG A 71 5.01 -11.48 23.38
CA ARG A 71 6.26 -10.78 23.11
C ARG A 71 6.88 -10.27 24.42
N PRO A 72 8.20 -10.41 24.63
CA PRO A 72 8.84 -10.00 25.89
C PRO A 72 8.58 -8.54 26.26
N ASP A 73 8.57 -7.64 25.26
CA ASP A 73 8.33 -6.19 25.41
C ASP A 73 6.88 -5.85 25.80
N LYS A 74 5.96 -6.82 25.76
CA LYS A 74 4.53 -6.62 26.04
C LYS A 74 4.07 -7.16 27.39
N ARG A 75 4.94 -7.85 28.14
CA ARG A 75 4.57 -8.45 29.45
C ARG A 75 4.11 -7.43 30.47
N ALA A 76 4.81 -6.30 30.59
CA ALA A 76 4.42 -5.22 31.50
C ALA A 76 3.05 -4.65 31.12
N LYS A 77 2.83 -4.39 29.82
CA LYS A 77 1.55 -3.88 29.33
C LYS A 77 0.40 -4.87 29.56
N ILE A 78 0.60 -6.16 29.35
CA ILE A 78 -0.43 -7.18 29.64
C ILE A 78 -0.79 -7.18 31.12
N LYS A 79 0.20 -7.01 32.02
CA LYS A 79 -0.07 -6.89 33.46
C LYS A 79 -0.95 -5.66 33.74
N GLU A 80 -0.60 -4.50 33.22
CA GLU A 80 -1.40 -3.27 33.36
C GLU A 80 -2.83 -3.44 32.84
N LEU A 81 -3.01 -4.10 31.68
CA LEU A 81 -4.33 -4.38 31.13
C LEU A 81 -5.14 -5.35 32.00
N LYS A 82 -4.51 -6.36 32.61
CA LYS A 82 -5.17 -7.28 33.56
C LYS A 82 -5.58 -6.55 34.84
N ASP A 83 -4.71 -5.68 35.35
CA ASP A 83 -4.99 -4.89 36.55
C ASP A 83 -6.16 -3.92 36.31
N ALA A 84 -6.22 -3.28 35.13
CA ALA A 84 -7.36 -2.44 34.73
C ALA A 84 -8.65 -3.26 34.53
N LEU A 85 -8.54 -4.45 33.93
CA LEU A 85 -9.67 -5.34 33.68
C LEU A 85 -10.31 -5.84 35.00
N ALA A 86 -9.53 -5.96 36.07
CA ALA A 86 -10.05 -6.36 37.39
C ALA A 86 -10.91 -5.28 38.07
N GLN A 87 -10.94 -4.05 37.54
CA GLN A 87 -11.63 -2.89 38.13
C GLN A 87 -12.91 -2.48 37.37
N VAL A 88 -13.34 -3.27 36.37
CA VAL A 88 -14.43 -2.94 35.45
C VAL A 88 -15.39 -4.11 35.33
N ASP A 89 -16.64 -3.84 34.91
CA ASP A 89 -17.63 -4.91 34.65
C ASP A 89 -17.88 -5.14 33.15
N ARG A 90 -17.23 -4.34 32.29
CA ARG A 90 -17.35 -4.40 30.83
C ARG A 90 -16.01 -4.08 30.16
N LEU A 91 -15.70 -4.80 29.08
CA LEU A 91 -14.53 -4.60 28.22
C LEU A 91 -14.99 -4.28 26.78
N LEU A 92 -14.53 -3.16 26.24
CA LEU A 92 -14.67 -2.77 24.85
C LEU A 92 -13.34 -2.92 24.11
N LEU A 93 -13.35 -3.70 23.03
CA LEU A 93 -12.22 -3.84 22.12
C LEU A 93 -12.40 -2.86 20.95
N ALA A 94 -11.58 -1.82 20.92
CA ALA A 94 -11.71 -0.65 20.04
C ALA A 94 -10.55 -0.52 19.03
N THR A 95 -10.08 -1.67 18.54
CA THR A 95 -9.09 -1.75 17.45
C THR A 95 -9.70 -1.30 16.12
N ASP A 96 -8.85 -0.99 15.15
CA ASP A 96 -9.20 -0.63 13.77
C ASP A 96 -10.12 -1.68 13.13
N GLU A 97 -11.00 -1.25 12.23
CA GLU A 97 -12.00 -2.08 11.55
C GLU A 97 -11.39 -2.81 10.33
N ASP A 98 -10.27 -3.47 10.55
CA ASP A 98 -9.64 -4.34 9.56
C ASP A 98 -9.26 -5.69 10.18
N ARG A 99 -8.79 -6.62 9.37
CA ARG A 99 -8.41 -7.96 9.85
C ARG A 99 -7.24 -7.94 10.84
N GLU A 100 -6.36 -6.94 10.77
CA GLU A 100 -5.24 -6.80 11.71
C GLU A 100 -5.75 -6.36 13.08
N GLY A 101 -6.62 -5.35 13.12
CA GLY A 101 -7.30 -4.92 14.34
C GLY A 101 -8.14 -6.06 14.95
N GLU A 102 -8.85 -6.83 14.11
CA GLU A 102 -9.64 -7.97 14.58
C GLU A 102 -8.77 -9.06 15.22
N ALA A 103 -7.62 -9.39 14.62
CA ALA A 103 -6.65 -10.32 15.18
C ALA A 103 -6.03 -9.81 16.51
N ILE A 104 -5.76 -8.50 16.63
CA ILE A 104 -5.31 -7.89 17.90
C ILE A 104 -6.38 -8.06 18.98
N SER A 105 -7.64 -7.78 18.66
CA SER A 105 -8.79 -7.96 19.55
C SER A 105 -8.91 -9.42 20.01
N TRP A 106 -8.82 -10.38 19.09
CA TRP A 106 -8.82 -11.80 19.42
C TRP A 106 -7.62 -12.20 20.31
N HIS A 107 -6.42 -11.71 20.00
CA HIS A 107 -5.25 -11.98 20.83
C HIS A 107 -5.40 -11.41 22.26
N LEU A 108 -6.03 -10.25 22.42
CA LEU A 108 -6.34 -9.67 23.73
C LEU A 108 -7.28 -10.58 24.52
N LEU A 109 -8.32 -11.13 23.88
CA LEU A 109 -9.25 -12.06 24.53
C LEU A 109 -8.53 -13.30 25.07
N GLU A 110 -7.74 -13.94 24.23
CA GLU A 110 -7.01 -15.15 24.57
C GLU A 110 -6.01 -14.96 25.72
N VAL A 111 -5.38 -13.78 25.79
CA VAL A 111 -4.35 -13.46 26.81
C VAL A 111 -4.95 -12.96 28.12
N LEU A 112 -5.97 -12.11 28.03
CA LEU A 112 -6.60 -11.49 29.19
C LEU A 112 -7.61 -12.41 29.85
N LYS A 113 -8.27 -13.30 29.09
CA LYS A 113 -9.31 -14.23 29.54
C LYS A 113 -10.37 -13.52 30.42
N PRO A 114 -11.02 -12.47 29.89
CA PRO A 114 -11.97 -11.66 30.64
C PRO A 114 -13.12 -12.50 31.18
N LYS A 115 -13.55 -12.21 32.42
CA LYS A 115 -14.74 -12.79 33.06
C LYS A 115 -15.93 -11.82 33.07
N VAL A 116 -15.79 -10.72 32.33
CA VAL A 116 -16.73 -9.61 32.22
C VAL A 116 -17.31 -9.58 30.81
N LYS A 117 -18.39 -8.81 30.60
CA LYS A 117 -18.97 -8.67 29.25
C LYS A 117 -17.92 -8.07 28.30
N VAL A 118 -17.68 -8.72 27.17
CA VAL A 118 -16.78 -8.24 26.11
C VAL A 118 -17.60 -7.86 24.89
N GLU A 119 -17.32 -6.69 24.33
CA GLU A 119 -17.93 -6.22 23.09
C GLU A 119 -16.88 -5.57 22.17
N ARG A 120 -17.08 -5.71 20.87
CA ARG A 120 -16.23 -5.14 19.81
C ARG A 120 -16.82 -3.81 19.34
N MET A 121 -16.04 -2.74 19.48
CA MET A 121 -16.40 -1.37 19.10
C MET A 121 -15.64 -0.97 17.84
N VAL A 122 -16.34 -0.77 16.72
CA VAL A 122 -15.76 -0.40 15.41
C VAL A 122 -16.14 1.03 15.01
N PHE A 123 -15.23 1.72 14.31
CA PHE A 123 -15.45 3.07 13.80
C PHE A 123 -14.43 3.41 12.72
N HIS A 124 -14.87 4.14 11.69
CA HIS A 124 -14.05 4.55 10.53
C HIS A 124 -13.50 5.98 10.67
N GLU A 125 -13.92 6.73 11.69
CA GLU A 125 -13.40 8.05 12.03
C GLU A 125 -13.42 8.27 13.55
N ILE A 126 -12.58 9.20 14.04
CA ILE A 126 -12.44 9.48 15.47
C ILE A 126 -13.05 10.85 15.77
N THR A 127 -14.38 10.91 15.71
CA THR A 127 -15.19 12.09 16.08
C THR A 127 -15.99 11.79 17.36
N LYS A 128 -16.39 12.82 18.11
CA LYS A 128 -17.18 12.62 19.34
C LYS A 128 -18.48 11.86 19.05
N SER A 129 -19.17 12.19 17.97
CA SER A 129 -20.40 11.51 17.54
C SER A 129 -20.14 10.04 17.19
N ALA A 130 -19.19 9.76 16.30
CA ALA A 130 -18.89 8.39 15.87
C ALA A 130 -18.47 7.49 17.04
N ILE A 131 -17.66 8.02 17.97
CA ILE A 131 -17.22 7.27 19.15
C ILE A 131 -18.39 6.98 20.10
N LEU A 132 -19.27 7.95 20.36
CA LEU A 132 -20.43 7.72 21.23
C LEU A 132 -21.41 6.72 20.61
N GLU A 133 -21.67 6.84 19.30
CA GLU A 133 -22.50 5.89 18.56
C GLU A 133 -21.91 4.47 18.59
N ALA A 134 -20.60 4.32 18.37
CA ALA A 134 -19.92 3.03 18.37
C ALA A 134 -19.95 2.33 19.76
N THR A 135 -20.06 3.08 20.86
CA THR A 135 -20.24 2.46 22.20
C THR A 135 -21.62 1.85 22.42
N GLN A 136 -22.62 2.26 21.62
CA GLN A 136 -23.98 1.76 21.67
C GLN A 136 -24.22 0.65 20.65
N ASN A 137 -23.53 0.70 19.51
CA ASN A 137 -23.66 -0.24 18.40
C ASN A 137 -22.44 -1.16 18.29
N THR A 138 -22.28 -2.03 19.29
CA THR A 138 -21.16 -3.00 19.32
C THR A 138 -21.53 -4.32 18.66
N ARG A 139 -20.51 -5.06 18.24
CA ARG A 139 -20.63 -6.42 17.69
C ARG A 139 -19.77 -7.41 18.49
N GLU A 140 -19.78 -8.68 18.09
CA GLU A 140 -18.79 -9.66 18.53
C GLU A 140 -17.53 -9.61 17.67
N VAL A 141 -16.46 -10.25 18.13
CA VAL A 141 -15.24 -10.41 17.33
C VAL A 141 -15.54 -11.32 16.14
N ASP A 142 -15.20 -10.87 14.94
CA ASP A 142 -15.40 -11.63 13.70
C ASP A 142 -14.29 -12.66 13.50
N LEU A 143 -14.59 -13.92 13.80
CA LEU A 143 -13.65 -15.02 13.67
C LEU A 143 -13.19 -15.25 12.23
N ASN A 144 -14.00 -14.96 11.21
CA ASN A 144 -13.57 -15.11 9.82
C ASN A 144 -12.46 -14.12 9.47
N MET A 145 -12.55 -12.89 9.99
CA MET A 145 -11.49 -11.88 9.80
C MET A 145 -10.21 -12.28 10.55
N VAL A 146 -10.34 -12.84 11.75
CA VAL A 146 -9.21 -13.38 12.53
C VAL A 146 -8.54 -14.52 11.78
N GLU A 147 -9.30 -15.51 11.33
CA GLU A 147 -8.80 -16.66 10.58
C GLU A 147 -8.17 -16.25 9.25
N ALA A 148 -8.70 -15.23 8.57
CA ALA A 148 -8.09 -14.68 7.36
C ALA A 148 -6.74 -14.00 7.64
N GLN A 149 -6.60 -13.33 8.79
CA GLN A 149 -5.34 -12.74 9.23
C GLN A 149 -4.32 -13.82 9.61
N GLU A 150 -4.75 -14.81 10.39
CA GLU A 150 -3.94 -15.96 10.80
C GLU A 150 -3.47 -16.78 9.60
N SER A 151 -4.37 -17.09 8.66
CA SER A 151 -4.03 -17.77 7.40
C SER A 151 -2.92 -17.04 6.66
N ARG A 152 -3.02 -15.71 6.53
CA ARG A 152 -1.97 -14.90 5.90
C ARG A 152 -0.66 -14.99 6.71
N ARG A 153 -0.74 -14.90 8.04
CA ARG A 153 0.42 -14.95 8.94
C ARG A 153 1.17 -16.28 8.84
N VAL A 154 0.42 -17.39 8.74
CA VAL A 154 0.93 -18.76 8.55
C VAL A 154 1.52 -18.94 7.16
N ILE A 155 0.83 -18.53 6.09
CA ILE A 155 1.36 -18.62 4.72
C ILE A 155 2.68 -17.87 4.57
N ASP A 156 2.75 -16.63 5.09
CA ASP A 156 3.97 -15.83 5.02
C ASP A 156 5.09 -16.45 5.88
N ARG A 157 4.75 -17.14 6.99
CA ARG A 157 5.70 -17.90 7.83
C ARG A 157 6.27 -19.10 7.07
N LEU A 158 5.42 -19.95 6.50
CA LEU A 158 5.81 -21.13 5.72
C LEU A 158 6.68 -20.72 4.53
N TYR A 159 6.25 -19.72 3.75
CA TYR A 159 7.01 -19.23 2.60
C TYR A 159 8.40 -18.73 3.01
N GLY A 160 8.48 -17.94 4.08
CA GLY A 160 9.75 -17.40 4.57
C GLY A 160 10.71 -18.49 5.05
N TYR A 161 10.22 -19.44 5.84
CA TYR A 161 11.03 -20.50 6.44
C TYR A 161 11.50 -21.55 5.42
N GLU A 162 10.65 -21.92 4.47
CA GLU A 162 10.99 -22.93 3.45
C GLU A 162 11.94 -22.37 2.38
N ILE A 163 11.74 -21.13 1.95
CA ILE A 163 12.47 -20.58 0.79
C ILE A 163 13.78 -19.90 1.19
N SER A 164 13.86 -19.24 2.35
CA SER A 164 15.08 -18.51 2.76
C SER A 164 16.34 -19.37 2.83
N PRO A 165 16.32 -20.62 3.37
CA PRO A 165 17.50 -21.49 3.39
C PRO A 165 18.03 -21.83 1.99
N THR A 166 17.15 -21.90 1.00
CA THR A 166 17.56 -22.10 -0.40
C THR A 166 18.27 -20.87 -0.96
N LEU A 167 17.79 -19.66 -0.65
CA LEU A 167 18.49 -18.42 -1.00
C LEU A 167 19.88 -18.32 -0.35
N TRP A 168 20.04 -18.80 0.89
CA TRP A 168 21.34 -18.79 1.57
C TRP A 168 22.34 -19.72 0.90
N ARG A 169 21.90 -20.92 0.51
CA ARG A 169 22.74 -21.92 -0.17
C ARG A 169 23.09 -21.55 -1.61
N LYS A 170 22.19 -20.84 -2.32
CA LYS A 170 22.31 -20.61 -3.78
C LYS A 170 22.69 -19.18 -4.16
N VAL A 171 22.50 -18.21 -3.28
CA VAL A 171 22.75 -16.79 -3.58
C VAL A 171 23.69 -16.16 -2.55
N ARG A 172 23.22 -15.93 -1.32
CA ARG A 172 24.04 -15.37 -0.24
C ARG A 172 23.38 -15.60 1.13
N PRO A 173 24.16 -15.85 2.20
CA PRO A 173 23.64 -15.85 3.56
C PRO A 173 22.89 -14.55 3.93
N LYS A 174 21.95 -14.67 4.87
CA LYS A 174 21.14 -13.57 5.44
C LYS A 174 20.17 -12.88 4.47
N LEU A 175 19.83 -13.51 3.34
CA LEU A 175 18.71 -13.07 2.50
C LEU A 175 17.37 -13.55 3.06
N SER A 176 16.31 -12.77 2.90
CA SER A 176 14.95 -13.17 3.28
C SER A 176 14.10 -13.45 2.05
N ALA A 177 13.38 -14.56 2.07
CA ALA A 177 12.33 -14.83 1.12
C ALA A 177 11.02 -14.18 1.59
N GLY A 178 10.37 -13.44 0.70
CA GLY A 178 9.05 -12.85 0.97
C GLY A 178 8.16 -13.01 -0.25
N ARG A 179 6.97 -13.60 -0.05
CA ARG A 179 6.04 -13.94 -1.14
C ARG A 179 5.65 -12.71 -1.97
N VAL A 180 5.23 -11.63 -1.30
CA VAL A 180 4.83 -10.38 -1.98
C VAL A 180 6.05 -9.55 -2.38
N GLN A 181 7.09 -9.50 -1.54
CA GLN A 181 8.30 -8.71 -1.78
C GLN A 181 9.06 -9.19 -3.02
N SER A 182 9.19 -10.50 -3.21
CA SER A 182 9.89 -11.08 -4.37
C SER A 182 9.21 -10.73 -5.70
N VAL A 183 7.88 -10.66 -5.74
CA VAL A 183 7.13 -10.21 -6.93
C VAL A 183 7.39 -8.73 -7.21
N ALA A 184 7.38 -7.87 -6.18
CA ALA A 184 7.68 -6.45 -6.35
C ALA A 184 9.12 -6.24 -6.86
N VAL A 185 10.09 -6.98 -6.31
CA VAL A 185 11.48 -6.96 -6.80
C VAL A 185 11.54 -7.44 -8.25
N ARG A 186 10.83 -8.51 -8.60
CA ARG A 186 10.74 -9.01 -9.98
C ARG A 186 10.22 -7.93 -10.94
N MET A 187 9.17 -7.19 -10.58
CA MET A 187 8.65 -6.11 -11.44
C MET A 187 9.70 -5.03 -11.74
N LEU A 188 10.54 -4.68 -10.75
CA LEU A 188 11.65 -3.74 -10.94
C LEU A 188 12.73 -4.34 -11.84
N VAL A 189 13.11 -5.60 -11.60
CA VAL A 189 14.10 -6.32 -12.42
C VAL A 189 13.63 -6.46 -13.87
N ASP A 190 12.37 -6.79 -14.10
CA ASP A 190 11.81 -6.95 -15.45
C ASP A 190 11.78 -5.59 -16.19
N ARG A 191 11.50 -4.49 -15.49
CA ARG A 191 11.64 -3.14 -16.05
C ARG A 191 13.09 -2.80 -16.38
N GLU A 192 14.04 -3.15 -15.52
CA GLU A 192 15.46 -2.87 -15.78
C GLU A 192 16.00 -3.72 -16.92
N ARG A 193 15.64 -4.99 -17.00
CA ARG A 193 15.95 -5.86 -18.15
C ARG A 193 15.38 -5.30 -19.46
N ALA A 194 14.19 -4.68 -19.42
CA ALA A 194 13.63 -3.99 -20.58
C ALA A 194 14.45 -2.77 -20.99
N ARG A 195 15.00 -2.02 -20.02
CA ARG A 195 15.91 -0.90 -20.31
C ARG A 195 17.26 -1.38 -20.85
N MET A 196 17.80 -2.47 -20.31
CA MET A 196 19.09 -3.03 -20.74
C MET A 196 19.07 -3.58 -22.16
N ARG A 197 17.93 -4.12 -22.62
CA ARG A 197 17.76 -4.64 -23.99
C ARG A 197 17.23 -3.60 -24.97
N PHE A 198 16.89 -2.40 -24.50
CA PHE A 198 16.34 -1.34 -25.33
C PHE A 198 17.37 -0.93 -26.38
N GLN A 199 16.96 -0.92 -27.64
CA GLN A 199 17.77 -0.42 -28.75
C GLN A 199 17.19 0.90 -29.24
N GLU A 200 18.01 1.95 -29.19
CA GLU A 200 17.63 3.28 -29.63
C GLU A 200 17.34 3.31 -31.13
N ALA A 201 16.31 4.08 -31.49
CA ALA A 201 15.97 4.38 -32.88
C ALA A 201 16.06 5.89 -33.08
N GLU A 202 16.73 6.31 -34.15
CA GLU A 202 16.78 7.70 -34.56
C GLU A 202 15.63 7.99 -35.54
N TYR A 203 14.87 9.05 -35.27
CA TYR A 203 13.87 9.58 -36.18
C TYR A 203 13.85 11.09 -36.08
N TRP A 204 13.53 11.74 -37.19
CA TRP A 204 13.46 13.17 -37.30
C TRP A 204 12.03 13.64 -37.58
N ASP A 205 11.72 14.84 -37.14
CA ASP A 205 10.56 15.61 -37.56
C ASP A 205 11.00 17.03 -37.93
N LEU A 206 10.04 17.85 -38.40
CA LEU A 206 10.24 19.27 -38.62
C LEU A 206 9.26 20.04 -37.74
N GLN A 207 9.75 21.05 -37.04
CA GLN A 207 8.96 22.06 -36.37
C GLN A 207 9.15 23.39 -37.07
N ALA A 208 8.07 24.12 -37.28
CA ALA A 208 8.07 25.45 -37.87
C ALA A 208 7.24 26.39 -37.01
N THR A 209 7.66 27.64 -36.94
CA THR A 209 6.90 28.74 -36.32
C THR A 209 6.21 29.50 -37.45
N PHE A 210 4.91 29.69 -37.30
CA PHE A 210 4.05 30.36 -38.26
C PHE A 210 3.47 31.62 -37.65
N GLU A 211 3.39 32.68 -38.43
CA GLU A 211 2.70 33.91 -38.08
C GLU A 211 1.32 33.91 -38.74
N THR A 212 0.27 34.15 -37.94
CA THR A 212 -1.09 34.35 -38.45
C THR A 212 -1.20 35.71 -39.17
N GLN A 213 -2.25 35.89 -39.98
CA GLN A 213 -2.52 37.19 -40.62
C GLN A 213 -2.71 38.36 -39.62
N GLU A 214 -2.99 38.05 -38.35
CA GLU A 214 -3.14 39.01 -37.26
C GLU A 214 -1.83 39.26 -36.48
N GLY A 215 -0.70 38.74 -36.96
CA GLY A 215 0.61 38.91 -36.33
C GLY A 215 0.84 38.08 -35.07
N ARG A 216 0.10 36.96 -34.91
CA ARG A 216 0.28 36.02 -33.78
C ARG A 216 1.08 34.80 -34.22
N ASP A 217 2.13 34.49 -33.47
CA ASP A 217 2.96 33.31 -33.70
C ASP A 217 2.37 32.04 -33.08
N PHE A 218 2.57 30.91 -33.76
CA PHE A 218 2.34 29.58 -33.21
C PHE A 218 3.27 28.55 -33.83
N ASP A 219 3.59 27.50 -33.07
CA ASP A 219 4.39 26.39 -33.56
C ASP A 219 3.52 25.27 -34.14
N ALA A 220 3.96 24.66 -35.23
CA ALA A 220 3.39 23.41 -35.73
C ALA A 220 4.49 22.40 -36.07
N ARG A 221 4.14 21.11 -35.98
CA ARG A 221 5.02 20.00 -36.35
C ARG A 221 4.53 19.30 -37.61
N LEU A 222 5.46 18.85 -38.44
CA LEU A 222 5.17 18.00 -39.59
C LEU A 222 4.56 16.68 -39.12
N THR A 223 3.36 16.36 -39.62
CA THR A 223 2.65 15.13 -39.25
C THR A 223 2.58 14.12 -40.39
N THR A 224 2.57 14.58 -41.65
CA THR A 224 2.47 13.74 -42.84
C THR A 224 3.31 14.30 -43.99
N VAL A 225 3.84 13.41 -44.83
CA VAL A 225 4.49 13.71 -46.13
C VAL A 225 3.74 12.91 -47.19
N ASP A 226 3.24 13.57 -48.22
CA ASP A 226 2.46 12.96 -49.31
C ASP A 226 1.30 12.06 -48.82
N GLY A 227 0.60 12.52 -47.77
CA GLY A 227 -0.51 11.81 -47.15
C GLY A 227 -0.11 10.59 -46.31
N VAL A 228 1.19 10.34 -46.12
CA VAL A 228 1.72 9.29 -45.26
C VAL A 228 2.26 9.88 -43.97
N ARG A 229 1.85 9.34 -42.83
CA ARG A 229 2.25 9.85 -41.51
C ARG A 229 3.76 9.73 -41.28
N VAL A 230 4.37 10.75 -40.71
CA VAL A 230 5.76 10.71 -40.26
C VAL A 230 5.89 9.75 -39.06
N ALA A 231 6.93 8.92 -39.07
CA ALA A 231 7.22 7.98 -37.99
C ALA A 231 7.53 8.73 -36.69
N ALA A 232 7.03 8.21 -35.56
CA ALA A 232 7.32 8.72 -34.23
C ALA A 232 7.81 7.57 -33.34
N GLY A 233 8.29 7.87 -32.13
CA GLY A 233 8.86 6.85 -31.23
C GLY A 233 8.01 5.59 -31.02
N LYS A 234 6.68 5.69 -31.07
CA LYS A 234 5.74 4.55 -30.97
C LYS A 234 5.75 3.58 -32.16
N ASP A 235 6.39 3.95 -33.26
CA ASP A 235 6.46 3.17 -34.50
C ASP A 235 7.71 2.28 -34.57
N PHE A 236 8.60 2.39 -33.61
CA PHE A 236 9.82 1.60 -33.49
C PHE A 236 9.64 0.49 -32.46
N ASP A 237 10.16 -0.68 -32.78
CA ASP A 237 10.24 -1.80 -31.87
C ASP A 237 11.34 -1.52 -30.82
N PRO A 238 11.03 -1.54 -29.52
CA PRO A 238 11.97 -1.14 -28.48
C PRO A 238 13.15 -2.10 -28.30
N ASP A 239 13.04 -3.36 -28.75
CA ASP A 239 14.07 -4.38 -28.58
C ASP A 239 15.04 -4.42 -29.77
N THR A 240 14.68 -3.83 -30.92
CA THR A 240 15.47 -3.85 -32.16
C THR A 240 15.83 -2.46 -32.70
N GLY A 241 15.15 -1.39 -32.25
CA GLY A 241 15.33 -0.04 -32.78
C GLY A 241 14.82 0.14 -34.22
N ARG A 242 14.15 -0.88 -34.78
CA ARG A 242 13.66 -0.87 -36.17
C ARG A 242 12.19 -0.49 -36.22
N LEU A 243 11.77 0.07 -37.35
CA LEU A 243 10.35 0.28 -37.61
C LEU A 243 9.58 -1.04 -37.50
N VAL A 244 8.46 -1.01 -36.78
CA VAL A 244 7.57 -2.15 -36.66
C VAL A 244 7.01 -2.50 -38.05
N ALA A 245 7.15 -3.76 -38.45
CA ALA A 245 6.68 -4.24 -39.74
C ALA A 245 5.18 -3.95 -39.96
N GLY A 246 4.83 -3.53 -41.17
CA GLY A 246 3.44 -3.21 -41.55
C GLY A 246 2.94 -1.83 -41.13
N LYS A 247 3.76 -0.99 -40.48
CA LYS A 247 3.42 0.42 -40.24
C LYS A 247 3.52 1.22 -41.53
N LYS A 248 2.41 1.83 -41.96
CA LYS A 248 2.38 2.80 -43.07
C LYS A 248 2.84 4.17 -42.56
N VAL A 249 4.16 4.36 -42.45
CA VAL A 249 4.80 5.61 -42.02
C VAL A 249 5.99 5.96 -42.92
N VAL A 250 6.29 7.24 -43.02
CA VAL A 250 7.55 7.74 -43.59
C VAL A 250 8.54 7.93 -42.45
N HIS A 251 9.66 7.23 -42.49
CA HIS A 251 10.75 7.42 -41.55
C HIS A 251 11.70 8.47 -42.12
N LEU A 252 11.76 9.61 -41.43
CA LEU A 252 12.69 10.67 -41.76
C LEU A 252 13.97 10.51 -40.94
N ASP A 253 15.08 10.59 -41.65
CA ASP A 253 16.43 10.73 -41.11
C ASP A 253 16.91 12.18 -41.27
N LYS A 254 18.15 12.44 -40.87
CA LYS A 254 18.76 13.77 -40.97
C LYS A 254 18.79 14.30 -42.40
N GLU A 255 19.07 13.47 -43.39
CA GLU A 255 19.23 13.90 -44.78
C GLU A 255 17.89 14.27 -45.39
N SER A 256 16.94 13.34 -45.35
CA SER A 256 15.56 13.53 -45.81
C SER A 256 14.87 14.70 -45.11
N SER A 257 15.10 14.90 -43.81
CA SER A 257 14.55 16.04 -43.07
C SER A 257 15.14 17.37 -43.52
N ASN A 258 16.45 17.44 -43.77
CA ASN A 258 17.07 18.66 -44.27
C ASN A 258 16.63 19.00 -45.68
N LEU A 259 16.45 18.00 -46.55
CA LEU A 259 15.90 18.20 -47.89
C LEU A 259 14.47 18.71 -47.83
N LEU A 260 13.61 18.11 -47.00
CA LEU A 260 12.26 18.59 -46.77
C LEU A 260 12.25 20.01 -46.23
N ARG A 261 13.11 20.34 -45.26
CA ARG A 261 13.23 21.68 -44.70
C ARG A 261 13.56 22.72 -45.79
N GLN A 262 14.59 22.45 -46.60
CA GLN A 262 15.00 23.36 -47.68
C GLN A 262 13.90 23.55 -48.74
N ALA A 263 13.16 22.49 -49.06
CA ALA A 263 12.02 22.59 -49.99
C ALA A 263 10.87 23.42 -49.41
N LEU A 264 10.63 23.32 -48.10
CA LEU A 264 9.53 23.99 -47.40
C LEU A 264 9.85 25.44 -46.99
N GLU A 265 11.13 25.82 -46.84
CA GLU A 265 11.56 27.19 -46.47
C GLU A 265 11.03 28.28 -47.41
N LYS A 266 10.74 27.94 -48.67
CA LYS A 266 10.21 28.85 -49.69
C LYS A 266 8.76 28.56 -50.06
N GLY A 267 8.11 27.64 -49.34
CA GLY A 267 6.75 27.21 -49.61
C GLY A 267 5.71 28.13 -48.99
N ASP A 268 4.59 28.31 -49.67
CA ASP A 268 3.41 28.94 -49.10
C ASP A 268 2.64 27.92 -48.26
N PHE A 269 2.29 28.30 -47.02
CA PHE A 269 1.53 27.45 -46.11
C PHE A 269 0.09 27.94 -46.01
N GLN A 270 -0.85 26.99 -45.99
CA GLN A 270 -2.27 27.28 -45.85
C GLN A 270 -2.89 26.40 -44.76
N VAL A 271 -3.86 26.97 -44.03
CA VAL A 271 -4.68 26.21 -43.09
C VAL A 271 -5.69 25.37 -43.88
N ILE A 272 -5.49 24.06 -43.89
CA ILE A 272 -6.38 23.13 -44.60
C ILE A 272 -7.59 22.68 -43.76
N SER A 273 -7.49 22.76 -42.43
CA SER A 273 -8.54 22.36 -41.49
C SER A 273 -8.29 22.99 -40.12
N ALA A 274 -9.36 23.50 -39.49
CA ALA A 274 -9.36 23.94 -38.10
C ALA A 274 -10.60 23.36 -37.41
N GLU A 275 -10.40 22.66 -36.30
CA GLU A 275 -11.48 22.00 -35.57
C GLU A 275 -11.42 22.41 -34.10
N GLU A 276 -12.55 22.90 -33.57
CA GLU A 276 -12.73 23.19 -32.16
C GLU A 276 -13.70 22.16 -31.56
N LYS A 277 -13.22 21.44 -30.55
CA LYS A 277 -14.03 20.46 -29.82
C LYS A 277 -14.04 20.84 -28.33
N PRO A 278 -15.19 21.22 -27.76
CA PRO A 278 -15.27 21.42 -26.32
C PRO A 278 -15.04 20.08 -25.61
N PHE A 279 -14.31 20.11 -24.49
CA PHE A 279 -14.09 18.93 -23.66
C PHE A 279 -14.42 19.23 -22.20
N THR A 280 -14.91 18.22 -21.49
CA THR A 280 -15.18 18.31 -20.05
C THR A 280 -14.30 17.33 -19.30
N LYS A 281 -13.64 17.80 -18.23
CA LYS A 281 -12.87 16.94 -17.33
C LYS A 281 -13.63 16.74 -16.03
N LYS A 282 -14.02 15.49 -15.74
CA LYS A 282 -14.67 15.14 -14.47
C LYS A 282 -13.66 15.25 -13.31
N PRO A 283 -14.12 15.63 -12.10
CA PRO A 283 -13.27 15.61 -10.92
C PRO A 283 -12.82 14.18 -10.60
N ALA A 284 -11.67 14.06 -9.94
CA ALA A 284 -11.19 12.76 -9.45
C ALA A 284 -12.07 12.27 -8.29
N ALA A 285 -12.12 10.95 -8.11
CA ALA A 285 -12.77 10.33 -6.95
C ALA A 285 -12.03 10.71 -5.64
N PRO A 286 -12.70 10.61 -4.47
CA PRO A 286 -12.04 10.70 -3.17
C PRO A 286 -10.88 9.71 -3.03
N PHE A 287 -9.93 10.04 -2.15
CA PHE A 287 -8.74 9.22 -1.96
C PHE A 287 -9.06 7.85 -1.37
N THR A 288 -8.50 6.82 -1.99
CA THR A 288 -8.17 5.53 -1.37
C THR A 288 -6.69 5.52 -0.98
N THR A 289 -6.26 4.57 -0.15
CA THR A 289 -4.86 4.39 0.28
C THR A 289 -3.87 4.43 -0.89
N SER A 290 -4.19 3.75 -2.01
CA SER A 290 -3.29 3.67 -3.17
C SER A 290 -3.15 5.02 -3.88
N THR A 291 -4.27 5.71 -4.12
CA THR A 291 -4.29 7.03 -4.77
C THR A 291 -3.68 8.13 -3.89
N LEU A 292 -3.85 8.03 -2.57
CA LEU A 292 -3.22 8.94 -1.61
C LEU A 292 -1.69 8.78 -1.62
N GLN A 293 -1.18 7.54 -1.63
CA GLN A 293 0.26 7.29 -1.72
C GLN A 293 0.84 7.77 -3.05
N GLN A 294 0.15 7.53 -4.17
CA GLN A 294 0.57 8.00 -5.49
C GLN A 294 0.64 9.53 -5.56
N GLU A 295 -0.41 10.22 -5.12
CA GLU A 295 -0.42 11.69 -5.13
C GLU A 295 0.55 12.28 -4.10
N GLY A 296 0.75 11.63 -2.95
CA GLY A 296 1.78 12.01 -1.97
C GLY A 296 3.19 11.94 -2.56
N GLY A 297 3.51 10.90 -3.32
CA GLY A 297 4.77 10.79 -4.05
C GLY A 297 4.90 11.82 -5.18
N ARG A 298 3.84 12.01 -5.98
CA ARG A 298 3.85 12.89 -7.15
C ARG A 298 3.95 14.38 -6.77
N LYS A 299 3.12 14.83 -5.82
CA LYS A 299 2.97 16.24 -5.46
C LYS A 299 3.85 16.66 -4.28
N LEU A 300 3.97 15.82 -3.26
CA LEU A 300 4.68 16.16 -2.02
C LEU A 300 6.07 15.53 -1.92
N ARG A 301 6.45 14.69 -2.89
CA ARG A 301 7.71 13.93 -2.89
C ARG A 301 7.85 13.04 -1.65
N PHE A 302 6.73 12.55 -1.11
CA PHE A 302 6.73 11.64 0.02
C PHE A 302 6.89 10.20 -0.45
N GLU A 303 7.77 9.46 0.22
CA GLU A 303 7.75 8.00 0.16
C GLU A 303 6.42 7.47 0.71
N ALA A 304 5.96 6.31 0.21
CA ALA A 304 4.72 5.68 0.68
C ALA A 304 4.67 5.53 2.21
N LYS A 305 5.80 5.15 2.84
CA LYS A 305 5.94 5.05 4.31
C LYS A 305 5.72 6.38 5.02
N ARG A 306 6.21 7.48 4.45
CA ARG A 306 6.04 8.83 5.02
C ARG A 306 4.59 9.28 4.89
N THR A 307 3.96 9.04 3.75
CA THR A 307 2.53 9.32 3.53
C THR A 307 1.66 8.59 4.54
N MET A 308 1.83 7.27 4.70
CA MET A 308 1.03 6.50 5.66
C MET A 308 1.28 6.90 7.12
N ARG A 309 2.51 7.27 7.48
CA ARG A 309 2.80 7.79 8.83
C ARG A 309 2.07 9.11 9.12
N ALA A 310 2.02 10.00 8.12
CA ALA A 310 1.27 11.24 8.26
C ALA A 310 -0.24 10.97 8.37
N ALA A 311 -0.78 10.10 7.50
CA ALA A 311 -2.18 9.71 7.51
C ALA A 311 -2.59 9.03 8.84
N GLN A 312 -1.79 8.09 9.37
CA GLN A 312 -2.01 7.49 10.70
C GLN A 312 -2.16 8.55 11.79
N ARG A 313 -1.25 9.54 11.81
CA ARG A 313 -1.32 10.64 12.80
C ARG A 313 -2.57 11.48 12.61
N LEU A 314 -2.99 11.76 11.38
CA LEU A 314 -4.20 12.52 11.11
C LEU A 314 -5.44 11.75 11.57
N TYR A 315 -5.53 10.45 11.27
CA TYR A 315 -6.61 9.57 11.71
C TYR A 315 -6.69 9.48 13.23
N GLU A 316 -5.58 9.17 13.92
CA GLU A 316 -5.54 9.01 15.39
C GLU A 316 -5.88 10.30 16.16
N ASN A 317 -5.72 11.46 15.53
CA ASN A 317 -6.09 12.76 16.09
C ASN A 317 -7.47 13.27 15.61
N GLY A 318 -8.22 12.47 14.84
CA GLY A 318 -9.58 12.80 14.40
C GLY A 318 -9.68 13.79 13.25
N PHE A 319 -8.62 13.94 12.43
CA PHE A 319 -8.63 14.87 11.30
C PHE A 319 -9.12 14.26 9.98
N ILE A 320 -9.03 12.93 9.83
CA ILE A 320 -9.46 12.21 8.62
C ILE A 320 -10.12 10.88 9.02
N THR A 321 -10.84 10.27 8.08
CA THR A 321 -11.30 8.88 8.15
C THR A 321 -10.11 7.90 8.04
N TYR A 322 -10.37 6.62 8.26
CA TYR A 322 -9.37 5.55 8.13
C TYR A 322 -8.67 5.57 6.76
N MET A 323 -7.34 5.39 6.75
CA MET A 323 -6.44 5.74 5.64
C MET A 323 -5.98 4.58 4.77
#